data_AF-A0A1V6BB11-F1
#
_entry.id   AF-A0A1V6BB11-F1
#
_cell.length_a   1.000
_cell.length_b   1.000
_cell.length_c   1.000
_cell.angle_alpha   90.00
_cell.angle_beta   90.00
_cell.angle_gamma   90.00
#
_symmetry.space_group_name_H-M   'P 1'
#
loop_
_entity.id
_entity.type
_entity.pdbx_description
1 polymer ?
#
loop_
_entity_poly.entity_id
_entity_poly.type
_entity_poly.pdbx_seq_one_letter_code
_entity_poly.pdbx_strand_id
1 'polypeptide(L)'
;MSSSVEMIAIKTVLKYFEEGLTSSRAIGRITKISKNTVSAIITKAKAQNITYHQIKDLDDDKIYKMFYPNNTNIKYVRPEPDVDKIIDELRKTPS
;
A
#
# COMPACT_ATOMS: atom_id res chain seq x y z
N MET A 1 -0.87 -19.85 7.97
CA MET A 1 -0.67 -18.95 6.82
C MET A 1 -1.75 -17.89 6.90
N SER A 2 -1.43 -16.72 7.45
CA SER A 2 -2.37 -15.60 7.57
C SER A 2 -1.89 -14.51 6.62
N SER A 3 -2.44 -14.48 5.40
CA SER A 3 -2.20 -13.37 4.48
C SER A 3 -2.76 -12.10 5.13
N SER A 4 -1.87 -11.26 5.64
CA SER A 4 -2.24 -9.98 6.21
C SER A 4 -2.90 -9.13 5.13
N VAL A 5 -4.08 -8.58 5.42
CA VAL A 5 -4.94 -7.82 4.49
C VAL A 5 -4.17 -6.72 3.73
N GLU A 6 -3.12 -6.16 4.34
CA GLU A 6 -2.25 -5.15 3.74
C GLU A 6 -1.33 -5.67 2.61
N MET A 7 -1.02 -6.97 2.55
CA MET A 7 -0.11 -7.55 1.55
C MET A 7 -0.83 -7.97 0.27
N ILE A 8 -2.04 -8.52 0.41
CA ILE A 8 -2.99 -8.68 -0.71
C ILE A 8 -3.20 -7.32 -1.39
N ALA A 9 -3.22 -6.25 -0.60
CA ALA A 9 -3.33 -4.89 -1.05
C ALA A 9 -2.15 -4.43 -1.96
N ILE A 10 -0.89 -4.76 -1.66
CA ILE A 10 0.26 -4.37 -2.48
C ILE A 10 0.25 -5.06 -3.85
N LYS A 11 0.10 -6.40 -3.88
CA LYS A 11 0.01 -7.16 -5.14
C LYS A 11 -1.11 -6.63 -6.02
N THR A 12 -2.28 -6.41 -5.43
CA THR A 12 -3.48 -5.97 -6.15
C THR A 12 -3.32 -4.54 -6.67
N VAL A 13 -2.75 -3.62 -5.88
CA VAL A 13 -2.46 -2.24 -6.33
C VAL A 13 -1.50 -2.24 -7.51
N LEU A 14 -0.41 -3.00 -7.44
CA LEU A 14 0.57 -3.07 -8.52
C LEU A 14 0.01 -3.74 -9.78
N LYS A 15 -0.79 -4.79 -9.62
CA LYS A 15 -1.50 -5.43 -10.73
C LYS A 15 -2.34 -4.42 -11.51
N TYR A 16 -3.24 -3.70 -10.83
CA TYR A 16 -4.10 -2.72 -11.48
C TYR A 16 -3.32 -1.55 -12.10
N PHE A 17 -2.23 -1.15 -11.45
CA PHE A 17 -1.37 -0.10 -11.99
C PHE A 17 -0.68 -0.53 -13.30
N GLU A 18 -0.18 -1.76 -13.39
CA GLU A 18 0.41 -2.32 -14.61
C GLU A 18 -0.63 -2.63 -15.71
N GLU A 19 -1.84 -2.99 -15.32
CA GLU A 19 -2.98 -3.15 -16.25
C GLU A 19 -3.48 -1.81 -16.82
N GLY A 20 -2.84 -0.69 -16.48
CA GLY A 20 -3.11 0.64 -17.05
C GLY A 20 -3.99 1.55 -16.19
N LEU A 21 -4.40 1.10 -15.00
CA LEU A 21 -5.19 1.92 -14.08
C LEU A 21 -4.26 2.83 -13.26
N THR A 22 -3.90 3.98 -13.83
CA THR A 22 -2.93 4.91 -13.22
C THR A 22 -3.51 5.77 -12.08
N SER A 23 -4.84 5.81 -11.94
CA SER A 23 -5.51 6.63 -10.93
C SER A 23 -5.53 5.97 -9.56
N SER A 24 -4.79 6.53 -8.60
CA SER A 24 -4.77 6.05 -7.20
C SER A 24 -6.15 6.09 -6.53
N ARG A 25 -7.04 7.01 -6.96
CA ARG A 25 -8.43 7.06 -6.47
C ARG A 25 -9.25 5.90 -7.00
N ALA A 26 -9.08 5.53 -8.28
CA ALA A 26 -9.79 4.42 -8.90
C ALA A 26 -9.34 3.08 -8.29
N ILE A 27 -8.03 2.88 -8.19
CA ILE A 27 -7.44 1.71 -7.52
C ILE A 27 -7.93 1.63 -6.08
N GLY A 28 -7.86 2.72 -5.31
CA GLY A 28 -8.28 2.74 -3.90
C GLY A 28 -9.75 2.37 -3.68
N ARG A 29 -10.65 2.73 -4.61
CA ARG A 29 -12.06 2.30 -4.56
C ARG A 29 -12.21 0.79 -4.76
N ILE A 30 -11.45 0.21 -5.70
CA ILE A 30 -11.52 -1.22 -6.01
C ILE A 30 -10.89 -2.05 -4.88
N THR A 31 -9.75 -1.59 -4.36
CA THR A 31 -8.99 -2.32 -3.33
C THR A 31 -9.46 -2.02 -1.90
N LYS A 32 -10.37 -1.07 -1.71
CA LYS A 32 -10.78 -0.52 -0.39
C LYS A 32 -9.61 0.05 0.41
N ILE A 33 -8.57 0.53 -0.29
CA ILE A 33 -7.39 1.17 0.30
C ILE A 33 -7.49 2.68 0.11
N SER A 34 -6.98 3.45 1.07
CA SER A 34 -6.93 4.90 0.91
C SER A 34 -6.09 5.30 -0.31
N LYS A 35 -6.53 6.33 -1.05
CA LYS A 35 -5.78 6.88 -2.20
C LYS A 35 -4.32 7.25 -1.84
N ASN A 36 -4.09 7.66 -0.59
CA ASN A 36 -2.77 8.06 -0.10
C ASN A 36 -1.86 6.84 0.04
N THR A 37 -2.37 5.75 0.61
CA THR A 37 -1.65 4.48 0.73
C THR A 37 -1.34 3.89 -0.66
N VAL A 38 -2.32 3.92 -1.58
CA VAL A 38 -2.11 3.50 -2.97
C VAL A 38 -1.00 4.32 -3.63
N SER A 39 -1.05 5.65 -3.50
CA SER A 39 0.00 6.53 -4.03
C SER A 39 1.36 6.22 -3.42
N ALA A 40 1.45 5.98 -2.11
CA ALA A 40 2.70 5.64 -1.44
C ALA A 40 3.28 4.31 -1.93
N ILE A 41 2.43 3.29 -2.15
CA ILE A 41 2.85 2.00 -2.71
C ILE A 41 3.41 2.18 -4.13
N ILE A 42 2.70 2.91 -4.99
CA ILE A 42 3.14 3.17 -6.38
C ILE A 42 4.46 3.95 -6.39
N THR A 43 4.59 4.99 -5.56
CA THR A 43 5.82 5.79 -5.48
C THR A 43 7.00 4.95 -5.02
N LYS A 44 6.83 4.11 -3.98
CA LYS A 44 7.88 3.20 -3.51
C LYS A 44 8.26 2.16 -4.56
N ALA A 45 7.28 1.55 -5.20
CA ALA A 45 7.52 0.57 -6.25
C ALA A 45 8.32 1.17 -7.40
N LYS A 46 7.97 2.39 -7.84
CA LYS A 46 8.75 3.13 -8.85
C LYS A 46 10.17 3.45 -8.37
N ALA A 47 10.33 3.92 -7.14
CA ALA A 47 11.64 4.26 -6.57
C ALA A 47 12.57 3.03 -6.48
N GLN A 48 12.01 1.85 -6.22
CA GLN A 48 12.74 0.59 -6.08
C GLN A 48 12.75 -0.26 -7.36
N ASN A 49 12.15 0.23 -8.46
CA ASN A 49 11.95 -0.51 -9.72
C ASN A 49 11.29 -1.89 -9.53
N ILE A 50 10.34 -1.98 -8.59
CA ILE A 50 9.56 -3.19 -8.32
C ILE A 50 8.34 -3.22 -9.23
N THR A 51 8.16 -4.33 -9.94
CA THR A 51 7.00 -4.58 -10.82
C THR A 51 6.11 -5.70 -10.27
N TYR A 52 4.82 -5.69 -10.61
CA TYR A 52 3.88 -6.77 -10.31
C TYR A 52 4.40 -8.11 -10.86
N HIS A 53 4.96 -8.11 -12.07
CA HIS A 53 5.57 -9.32 -12.65
C HIS A 53 6.69 -9.93 -11.81
N GLN A 54 7.47 -9.12 -11.07
CA GLN A 54 8.51 -9.62 -10.16
C GLN A 54 7.95 -10.17 -8.86
N ILE A 55 6.82 -9.62 -8.38
CA ILE A 55 6.25 -9.98 -7.07
C ILE A 55 5.08 -10.97 -7.13
N LYS A 56 4.53 -11.26 -8.31
CA LYS A 56 3.33 -12.11 -8.47
C LYS A 56 3.51 -13.53 -7.90
N ASP A 57 4.71 -14.09 -8.05
CA ASP A 57 5.06 -15.46 -7.62
C ASP A 57 5.78 -15.47 -6.26
N LEU A 58 5.97 -14.30 -5.64
CA LEU A 58 6.63 -14.17 -4.35
C LEU A 58 5.62 -14.31 -3.21
N ASP A 59 6.13 -14.87 -2.11
CA ASP A 59 5.41 -14.92 -0.85
C ASP A 59 5.28 -13.52 -0.23
N ASP A 60 4.21 -13.32 0.53
CA ASP A 60 3.83 -12.02 1.07
C ASP A 60 4.94 -11.42 1.95
N ASP A 61 5.62 -12.26 2.73
CA ASP A 61 6.76 -11.85 3.57
C ASP A 61 7.97 -11.36 2.75
N LYS A 62 8.22 -11.98 1.59
CA LYS A 62 9.33 -11.57 0.71
C LYS A 62 9.03 -10.22 0.06
N ILE A 63 7.78 -9.99 -0.32
CA ILE A 63 7.33 -8.74 -0.93
C ILE A 63 7.42 -7.62 0.09
N TYR A 64 6.99 -7.87 1.33
CA TYR A 64 7.12 -6.89 2.40
C TYR A 64 8.59 -6.49 2.62
N LYS A 65 9.51 -7.47 2.68
CA LYS A 65 10.95 -7.19 2.81
C LYS A 65 11.52 -6.42 1.63
N MET A 66 11.02 -6.63 0.40
CA MET A 66 11.43 -5.83 -0.76
C MET A 66 11.01 -4.36 -0.62
N PHE A 67 9.80 -4.10 -0.13
CA PHE A 67 9.30 -2.74 0.08
C PHE A 67 9.90 -2.06 1.33
N TYR A 68 10.27 -2.85 2.34
CA TYR A 68 10.75 -2.38 3.65
C TYR A 68 12.02 -3.12 4.11
N PRO A 69 13.15 -3.00 3.39
CA PRO A 69 14.34 -3.81 3.65
C PRO A 69 15.03 -3.53 5.00
N ASN A 70 14.92 -2.30 5.51
CA ASN A 70 15.52 -1.89 6.79
C ASN A 70 14.60 -2.08 8.00
N ASN A 71 13.40 -2.65 7.82
CA ASN A 71 12.50 -2.89 8.93
C ASN A 71 12.87 -4.20 9.63
N THR A 72 13.85 -4.15 10.54
CA THR A 72 14.30 -5.31 11.36
C THR A 72 13.28 -5.72 12.42
N ASN A 73 12.24 -4.90 12.63
CA ASN A 73 11.17 -5.19 13.56
C ASN A 73 10.04 -5.94 12.84
N ILE A 74 10.15 -7.27 12.76
CA ILE A 74 9.08 -8.18 12.30
C ILE A 74 7.98 -8.30 13.38
N LYS A 75 7.71 -7.21 14.12
CA LYS A 75 6.47 -7.00 14.85
C LYS A 75 5.78 -5.84 14.17
N TYR A 76 4.89 -6.20 13.25
CA TYR A 76 3.82 -5.39 12.65
C TYR A 76 3.52 -4.09 13.42
N VAL A 77 4.29 -3.03 13.15
CA VAL A 77 3.89 -1.68 13.57
C VAL A 77 3.14 -1.10 12.39
N ARG A 78 1.81 -1.12 12.52
CA ARG A 78 0.89 -0.32 11.70
C ARG A 78 1.51 1.08 11.55
N PRO A 79 1.73 1.60 10.33
CA PRO A 79 2.28 2.95 10.19
C PRO A 79 1.41 3.90 11.01
N GLU A 80 2.03 4.69 11.86
CA GLU A 80 1.31 5.65 12.70
C GLU A 80 0.39 6.49 11.81
N PRO A 81 -0.91 6.59 12.14
CA PRO A 81 -1.81 7.36 11.34
C PRO A 81 -1.34 8.81 11.33
N ASP A 82 -1.33 9.40 10.14
CA ASP A 82 -1.02 10.81 9.92
C ASP A 82 -2.05 11.68 10.66
N VAL A 83 -1.68 12.10 11.87
CA VAL A 83 -2.57 12.75 12.85
C VAL A 83 -3.14 14.04 12.29
N ASP A 84 -2.36 14.77 11.49
CA ASP A 84 -2.77 16.04 10.88
C ASP A 84 -3.97 15.83 9.94
N LYS A 85 -3.96 14.72 9.21
CA LYS A 85 -5.06 14.37 8.30
C LYS A 85 -6.33 13.95 9.05
N ILE A 86 -6.21 13.28 10.19
CA ILE A 86 -7.35 12.91 11.03
C ILE A 86 -7.98 14.17 11.64
N ILE A 87 -7.16 15.11 12.11
CA ILE A 87 -7.63 16.38 12.65
C ILE A 87 -8.37 17.19 11.57
N ASP A 88 -7.86 17.21 10.34
CA ASP A 88 -8.53 17.88 9.22
C ASP A 88 -9.87 17.23 8.82
N GLU A 89 -9.98 15.91 8.95
CA GLU A 89 -11.24 15.18 8.71
C GLU A 89 -12.26 15.41 9.84
N LEU A 90 -11.80 15.47 11.10
CA LEU A 90 -12.65 15.80 12.27
C LEU A 90 -13.16 17.25 12.24
N ARG A 91 -12.35 18.20 11.77
CA ARG A 91 -12.75 19.62 11.64
C ARG A 91 -13.79 19.84 10.54
N LYS A 92 -13.90 18.95 9.55
CA LYS A 92 -14.85 19.06 8.44
C LYS A 92 -16.22 18.47 8.73
N THR A 93 -16.39 17.84 9.89
CA THR A 93 -17.68 17.32 10.32
C THR A 93 -18.11 18.07 11.58
N PRO A 94 -18.58 19.33 11.49
CA PRO A 94 -19.37 19.89 12.56
C PRO A 94 -20.68 19.10 12.61
N SER A 95 -20.87 18.37 13.72
CA SER A 95 -22.16 17.84 14.16
C SER A 95 -23.22 18.93 14.26
#